data_AF-A0A6G8AZS3-F1
#
_entry.id   AF-A0A6G8AZS3-F1
#
_cell.length_a   1.000
_cell.length_b   1.000
_cell.length_c   1.000
_cell.angle_alpha   90.00
_cell.angle_beta   90.00
_cell.angle_gamma   90.00
#
_symmetry.space_group_name_H-M   'P 1'
#
loop_
_entity.id
_entity.type
_entity.pdbx_description
1 polymer ?
#
loop_
_entity_poly.entity_id
_entity_poly.type
_entity_poly.pdbx_seq_one_letter_code
_entity_poly.pdbx_strand_id
1 'polypeptide(L)'
;MLKDGHSQNSIAKKLNCSKSTISYELHRMNKYDPILVQRDANYKRTMCGRKTALTPKYAIIISNHLRLTWSSEQIAIHFNLCTKSIYNWIYREIIDFSSELLPDKARRRKRKHEKRGTFKIEDTIYN
;
A
#
# COMPACT_ATOMS: atom_id res chain seq x y z
N MET A 1 -20.51 -20.42 24.69
CA MET A 1 -20.63 -21.72 25.40
C MET A 1 -20.13 -21.66 26.84
N LEU A 2 -18.83 -21.36 27.10
CA LEU A 2 -18.37 -21.16 28.49
C LEU A 2 -18.96 -19.92 29.17
N LYS A 3 -19.09 -18.81 28.42
CA LYS A 3 -19.77 -17.59 28.88
C LYS A 3 -21.28 -17.78 29.14
N ASP A 4 -21.85 -18.84 28.57
CA ASP A 4 -23.27 -19.18 28.70
C ASP A 4 -23.49 -20.22 29.82
N GLY A 5 -22.45 -20.49 30.65
CA GLY A 5 -22.53 -21.36 31.82
C GLY A 5 -22.25 -22.86 31.57
N HIS A 6 -21.93 -23.28 30.34
CA HIS A 6 -21.65 -24.69 30.07
C HIS A 6 -20.29 -25.14 30.61
N SER A 7 -20.25 -26.33 31.23
CA SER A 7 -19.00 -26.96 31.67
C SER A 7 -18.14 -27.39 30.48
N GLN A 8 -16.81 -27.39 30.66
CA GLN A 8 -15.87 -27.85 29.62
C GLN A 8 -16.18 -29.26 29.13
N ASN A 9 -16.65 -30.16 30.01
CA ASN A 9 -17.07 -31.52 29.65
C ASN A 9 -18.30 -31.53 28.73
N SER A 10 -19.29 -30.67 29.00
CA SER A 10 -20.49 -30.55 28.16
C SER A 10 -20.13 -30.03 26.77
N ILE A 11 -19.24 -29.03 26.71
CA ILE A 11 -18.73 -28.46 25.46
C ILE A 11 -17.93 -29.51 24.67
N ALA A 12 -17.04 -30.24 25.34
CA ALA A 12 -16.24 -31.29 24.74
C ALA A 12 -17.11 -32.38 24.09
N LYS A 13 -18.15 -32.86 24.80
CA LYS A 13 -19.12 -33.81 24.26
C LYS A 13 -19.87 -33.25 23.05
N LYS A 14 -20.31 -31.99 23.11
CA LYS A 14 -21.03 -31.33 22.01
C LYS A 14 -20.16 -31.12 20.76
N LEU A 15 -18.88 -30.81 20.94
CA LEU A 15 -17.89 -30.62 19.87
C LEU A 15 -17.18 -31.92 19.48
N ASN A 16 -17.57 -33.06 20.06
CA ASN A 16 -16.96 -34.38 19.84
C ASN A 16 -15.42 -34.37 19.98
N CYS A 17 -14.91 -33.74 21.02
CA CYS A 17 -13.48 -33.68 21.33
C CYS A 17 -13.23 -34.00 22.81
N SER A 18 -11.96 -34.13 23.20
CA SER A 18 -11.61 -34.39 24.61
C SER A 18 -11.69 -33.11 25.45
N LYS A 19 -11.92 -33.27 26.75
CA LYS A 19 -11.87 -32.14 27.71
C LYS A 19 -10.51 -31.44 27.69
N SER A 20 -9.41 -32.20 27.53
CA SER A 20 -8.06 -31.65 27.48
C SER A 20 -7.87 -30.76 26.27
N THR A 21 -8.46 -31.07 25.11
CA THR A 21 -8.46 -30.19 23.93
C THR A 21 -9.13 -28.85 24.24
N ILE A 22 -10.30 -28.85 24.90
CA ILE A 22 -10.98 -27.61 25.31
C ILE A 22 -10.10 -26.80 26.28
N SER A 23 -9.50 -27.46 27.28
CA SER A 23 -8.61 -26.81 28.25
C SER A 23 -7.38 -26.20 27.58
N TYR A 24 -6.77 -26.92 26.64
CA TYR A 24 -5.61 -26.47 25.89
C TYR A 24 -5.94 -25.25 25.03
N GLU A 25 -7.05 -25.26 24.29
CA GLU A 25 -7.45 -24.10 23.49
C GLU A 25 -7.76 -22.88 24.35
N LEU A 26 -8.41 -23.07 25.51
CA LEU A 26 -8.64 -21.97 26.45
C LEU A 26 -7.35 -21.39 27.01
N HIS A 27 -6.34 -22.23 27.26
CA HIS A 27 -5.03 -21.77 27.72
C HIS A 27 -4.24 -21.06 26.60
N ARG A 28 -4.32 -21.57 25.37
CA ARG A 28 -3.64 -21.03 24.19
C ARG A 28 -4.23 -19.70 23.73
N MET A 29 -5.55 -19.52 23.88
CA MET A 29 -6.23 -18.32 23.42
C MET A 29 -6.09 -17.17 24.43
N ASN A 30 -5.38 -16.12 24.01
CA ASN A 30 -5.51 -14.80 24.64
C ASN A 30 -6.89 -14.18 24.32
N LYS A 31 -7.33 -13.23 25.14
CA LYS A 31 -8.60 -12.51 24.91
C LYS A 31 -8.57 -11.88 23.51
N TYR A 32 -9.47 -12.33 22.65
CA TYR A 32 -9.60 -11.80 21.30
C TYR A 32 -10.02 -10.34 21.35
N ASP A 33 -9.21 -9.47 20.76
CA ASP A 33 -9.52 -8.06 20.53
C ASP A 33 -9.52 -7.79 19.01
N PRO A 34 -10.69 -7.58 18.39
CA PRO A 34 -10.79 -7.38 16.95
C PRO A 34 -10.06 -6.11 16.48
N ILE A 35 -9.98 -5.07 17.33
CA ILE A 35 -9.35 -3.80 16.97
C ILE A 35 -7.83 -3.99 16.89
N LEU A 36 -7.24 -4.68 17.87
CA LEU A 36 -5.81 -4.98 17.87
C LEU A 36 -5.41 -5.87 16.68
N VAL A 37 -6.20 -6.91 16.40
CA VAL A 37 -5.96 -7.82 15.28
C VAL A 37 -6.06 -7.08 13.94
N GLN A 38 -7.07 -6.22 13.77
CA GLN A 38 -7.24 -5.44 12.56
C GLN A 38 -6.08 -4.43 12.37
N ARG A 39 -5.63 -3.79 13.46
CA ARG A 39 -4.49 -2.87 13.43
C ARG A 39 -3.20 -3.60 13.06
N ASP A 40 -2.95 -4.76 13.65
CA ASP A 40 -1.78 -5.60 13.33
C ASP A 40 -1.80 -6.07 11.87
N ALA A 41 -2.95 -6.54 11.39
CA ALA A 41 -3.13 -6.92 9.99
C ALA A 41 -2.87 -5.74 9.03
N ASN A 42 -3.39 -4.55 9.35
CA ASN A 42 -3.13 -3.34 8.57
C ASN A 42 -1.65 -2.97 8.58
N TYR A 43 -0.99 -2.98 9.75
CA TYR A 43 0.43 -2.72 9.88
C TYR A 43 1.27 -3.68 9.04
N LYS A 44 1.04 -5.00 9.18
CA LYS A 44 1.73 -6.02 8.38
C LYS A 44 1.50 -5.82 6.89
N ARG A 45 0.27 -5.48 6.48
CA ARG A 45 -0.06 -5.18 5.09
C ARG A 45 0.71 -3.98 4.52
N THR A 46 1.02 -2.96 5.33
CA THR A 46 1.89 -1.84 4.89
C THR A 46 3.35 -2.26 4.66
N MET A 47 3.79 -3.34 5.33
CA MET A 47 5.15 -3.87 5.22
C MET A 47 5.29 -4.92 4.12
N CYS A 48 4.18 -5.39 3.54
CA CYS A 48 4.16 -6.32 2.43
C CYS A 48 4.55 -5.66 1.10
N GLY A 49 5.11 -6.46 0.19
CA GLY A 49 5.45 -6.05 -1.17
C GLY A 49 6.92 -5.64 -1.34
N ARG A 50 7.27 -5.23 -2.57
CA ARG A 50 8.63 -4.87 -2.92
C ARG A 50 8.96 -3.46 -2.43
N LYS A 51 9.98 -3.34 -1.57
CA LYS A 51 10.52 -2.05 -1.14
C LYS A 51 11.08 -1.27 -2.33
N THR A 52 10.89 0.05 -2.31
CA THR A 52 11.44 0.94 -3.35
C THR A 52 12.96 1.00 -3.27
N ALA A 53 13.64 1.00 -4.41
CA ALA A 53 15.10 1.24 -4.46
C ALA A 53 15.49 2.69 -4.12
N LEU A 54 14.51 3.58 -4.00
CA LEU A 54 14.71 4.97 -3.61
C LEU A 54 15.08 5.04 -2.13
N THR A 55 16.33 5.39 -1.85
CA THR A 55 16.77 5.76 -0.50
C THR A 55 16.55 7.26 -0.27
N PRO A 56 16.46 7.74 0.99
CA PRO A 56 16.34 9.16 1.29
C PRO A 56 17.46 10.00 0.65
N LYS A 57 18.69 9.47 0.64
CA LYS A 57 19.84 10.09 -0.03
C LYS A 57 19.59 10.26 -1.54
N TYR A 58 19.10 9.21 -2.21
CA TYR A 58 18.77 9.30 -3.64
C TYR A 58 17.63 10.28 -3.90
N ALA A 59 16.62 10.35 -3.04
CA ALA A 59 15.52 11.31 -3.20
C ALA A 59 16.04 12.76 -3.22
N ILE A 60 16.94 13.11 -2.28
CA ILE A 60 17.57 14.43 -2.20
C ILE A 60 18.46 14.70 -3.43
N ILE A 61 19.28 13.73 -3.83
CA ILE A 61 20.15 13.89 -5.00
C ILE A 61 19.33 14.14 -6.26
N ILE A 62 18.28 13.33 -6.48
CA ILE A 62 17.41 13.45 -7.64
C ILE A 62 16.68 14.80 -7.62
N SER A 63 16.09 15.21 -6.48
CA SER A 63 15.40 16.51 -6.38
C SER A 63 16.34 17.68 -6.67
N ASN A 64 17.57 17.63 -6.17
CA ASN A 64 18.55 18.70 -6.40
C ASN A 64 18.95 18.80 -7.89
N HIS A 65 19.21 17.68 -8.56
CA HIS A 65 19.56 17.71 -9.99
C HIS A 65 18.37 18.15 -10.86
N LEU A 66 17.14 17.73 -10.51
CA LEU A 66 15.94 18.22 -11.20
C LEU A 66 15.78 19.74 -11.05
N ARG A 67 16.10 20.30 -9.88
CA ARG A 67 16.12 21.77 -9.66
C ARG A 67 17.22 22.47 -10.46
N LEU A 68 18.34 21.79 -10.73
CA LEU A 68 19.42 22.25 -11.63
C LEU A 68 19.09 22.04 -13.11
N THR A 69 17.82 21.82 -13.47
CA THR A 69 17.33 21.63 -14.84
C THR A 69 17.83 20.37 -15.54
N TRP A 70 18.39 19.40 -14.81
CA TRP A 70 18.76 18.11 -15.41
C TRP A 70 17.51 17.31 -15.80
N SER A 71 17.59 16.61 -16.92
CA SER A 71 16.54 15.68 -17.33
C SER A 71 16.57 14.40 -16.50
N SER A 72 15.43 13.73 -16.38
CA SER A 72 15.36 12.42 -15.70
C SER A 72 16.23 11.37 -16.38
N GLU A 73 16.44 11.49 -17.69
CA GLU A 73 17.34 10.66 -18.49
C GLU A 73 18.81 10.89 -18.12
N GLN A 74 19.24 12.14 -17.96
CA GLN A 74 20.61 12.47 -17.53
C GLN A 74 20.89 11.94 -16.13
N ILE A 75 19.97 12.14 -15.19
CA ILE A 75 20.08 11.63 -13.82
C ILE A 75 20.15 10.10 -13.83
N ALA A 76 19.31 9.44 -14.63
CA ALA A 76 19.32 7.99 -14.76
C ALA A 76 20.66 7.45 -15.23
N ILE A 77 21.24 8.05 -16.28
CA ILE A 77 22.55 7.66 -16.81
C ILE A 77 23.65 7.87 -15.75
N HIS A 78 23.69 9.06 -15.13
CA HIS A 78 24.75 9.43 -14.19
C HIS A 78 24.75 8.58 -12.91
N PHE A 79 23.57 8.22 -12.40
CA PHE A 79 23.43 7.44 -11.16
C PHE A 79 23.13 5.96 -11.40
N ASN A 80 23.22 5.48 -12.64
CA ASN A 80 22.90 4.11 -13.04
C ASN A 80 21.51 3.65 -12.55
N LEU A 81 20.51 4.53 -12.71
CA LEU A 81 19.13 4.30 -12.34
C LEU A 81 18.26 4.03 -13.57
N CYS A 82 17.12 3.39 -13.38
CA CYS A 82 16.13 3.28 -14.44
C CYS A 82 15.34 4.59 -14.57
N THR A 83 15.33 5.19 -15.76
CA THR A 83 14.54 6.40 -16.09
C THR A 83 13.09 6.28 -15.67
N LYS A 84 12.48 5.12 -15.93
CA LYS A 84 11.08 4.84 -15.57
C LYS A 84 10.85 4.88 -14.06
N SER A 85 11.82 4.47 -13.26
CA SER A 85 11.73 4.52 -11.80
C SER A 85 11.73 5.96 -11.31
N ILE A 86 12.59 6.82 -11.85
CA ILE A 86 12.60 8.26 -11.53
C ILE A 86 11.24 8.89 -11.83
N TYR A 87 10.71 8.70 -13.05
CA TYR A 87 9.38 9.20 -13.40
C TYR A 87 8.29 8.66 -12.46
N ASN A 88 8.32 7.37 -12.12
CA ASN A 88 7.34 6.77 -11.21
C ASN A 88 7.42 7.38 -9.80
N TRP A 89 8.61 7.69 -9.30
CA TRP A 89 8.79 8.32 -7.99
C TRP A 89 8.28 9.76 -7.97
N ILE A 90 8.51 10.52 -9.04
CA ILE A 90 7.96 11.87 -9.20
C ILE A 90 6.43 11.83 -9.29
N TYR A 91 5.86 10.93 -10.09
CA TYR A 91 4.40 10.86 -10.25
C TYR A 91 3.65 10.37 -9.01
N ARG A 92 4.31 9.61 -8.14
CA ARG A 92 3.79 9.18 -6.85
C ARG A 92 4.07 10.18 -5.73
N GLU A 93 4.67 11.33 -6.05
CA GLU A 93 5.01 12.39 -5.09
C GLU A 93 5.88 11.88 -3.92
N ILE A 94 6.73 10.89 -4.20
CA ILE A 94 7.71 10.36 -3.22
C ILE A 94 8.94 11.28 -3.16
N ILE A 95 9.26 11.92 -4.28
CA ILE A 95 10.33 12.92 -4.38
C ILE A 95 9.67 14.29 -4.32
N ASP A 96 10.26 15.21 -3.54
CA ASP A 96 9.85 16.61 -3.44
C ASP A 96 10.21 17.40 -4.73
N PHE A 97 9.47 17.12 -5.79
CA PHE A 97 9.57 17.81 -7.08
C PHE A 97 8.24 17.75 -7.84
N SER A 98 7.72 18.90 -8.24
CA SER A 98 6.47 18.96 -9.02
C SER A 98 6.67 18.37 -10.41
N SER A 99 5.82 17.41 -10.79
CA SER A 99 5.87 16.80 -12.13
C SER A 99 5.62 17.80 -13.27
N GLU A 100 5.03 18.96 -12.97
CA GLU A 100 4.76 20.02 -13.96
C GLU A 100 6.03 20.77 -14.38
N LEU A 101 7.05 20.79 -13.51
CA LEU A 101 8.34 21.42 -13.74
C LEU A 101 9.29 20.56 -14.58
N LEU A 102 8.87 19.33 -14.94
CA LEU A 102 9.65 18.50 -15.86
C LEU A 102 9.74 19.17 -17.25
N PRO A 103 10.84 18.96 -18.00
CA PRO A 103 10.98 19.53 -19.34
C PRO A 103 9.83 19.19 -20.30
N ASP A 104 9.20 18.02 -20.12
CA ASP A 104 8.06 17.57 -20.91
C ASP A 104 6.68 17.91 -20.30
N LYS A 105 6.65 18.70 -19.21
CA LYS A 105 5.44 19.13 -18.48
C LYS A 105 4.50 17.97 -18.14
N ALA A 106 5.08 16.84 -17.71
CA ALA A 106 4.37 15.59 -17.41
C ALA A 106 3.51 15.04 -18.58
N ARG A 107 3.83 15.38 -19.83
CA ARG A 107 3.10 14.92 -21.02
C ARG A 107 3.00 13.40 -21.09
N ARG A 108 4.05 12.69 -20.66
CA ARG A 108 4.04 11.22 -20.56
C ARG A 108 2.98 10.69 -19.58
N ARG A 109 2.74 11.37 -18.45
CA ARG A 109 1.67 11.02 -17.49
C ARG A 109 0.30 11.29 -18.11
N LYS A 110 0.11 12.48 -18.69
CA LYS A 110 -1.17 12.92 -19.28
C LYS A 110 -1.65 12.00 -20.42
N ARG A 111 -0.72 11.51 -21.24
CA ARG A 111 -1.04 10.57 -22.35
C ARG A 111 -1.36 9.15 -21.90
N LYS A 112 -1.03 8.76 -20.67
CA LYS A 112 -1.21 7.39 -20.18
C LYS A 112 -2.67 7.10 -19.76
N HIS A 113 -3.55 8.10 -19.69
CA HIS A 113 -4.92 7.85 -19.31
C HIS A 113 -5.65 7.02 -20.38
N GLU A 114 -6.11 5.83 -19.99
CA GLU A 114 -6.89 4.95 -20.83
C GLU A 114 -8.27 5.58 -21.08
N LYS A 115 -8.67 5.69 -22.35
CA LYS A 115 -9.94 6.34 -22.77
C LYS A 115 -10.98 5.33 -23.29
N ARG A 116 -10.65 4.04 -23.33
CA ARG A 116 -11.61 3.01 -23.73
C ARG A 116 -12.72 2.90 -22.68
N GLY A 117 -13.97 2.96 -23.13
CA GLY A 117 -15.16 2.91 -22.27
C GLY A 117 -15.51 4.21 -21.55
N THR A 118 -14.77 5.31 -21.76
CA THR A 118 -15.15 6.62 -21.22
C THR A 118 -16.09 7.30 -22.20
N PHE A 119 -17.37 7.41 -21.83
CA PHE A 119 -18.36 8.23 -22.55
C PHE A 119 -18.45 9.59 -21.85
N LYS A 120 -18.45 10.67 -22.64
CA LYS A 120 -18.79 11.98 -22.10
C LYS A 120 -20.29 11.98 -21.84
N ILE A 121 -20.69 11.98 -20.57
CA ILE A 121 -22.07 12.25 -20.20
C ILE A 121 -22.24 13.75 -20.44
N GLU A 122 -22.95 14.11 -21.51
CA GLU A 122 -23.45 15.47 -21.64
C GLU A 122 -24.55 15.63 -20.59
N ASP A 123 -24.37 16.57 -19.65
CA ASP A 123 -25.40 16.90 -18.67
C ASP A 123 -26.62 17.45 -19.44
N THR A 124 -27.55 16.57 -19.78
CA THR A 124 -28.85 16.98 -20.32
C THR A 124 -29.63 17.61 -19.17
N ILE A 125 -29.48 18.93 -19.02
CA ILE A 125 -30.37 19.74 -18.21
C ILE A 125 -31.75 19.67 -18.88
N TYR A 126 -32.66 18.91 -18.30
CA TYR A 126 -34.09 19.16 -18.48
C TYR A 126 -34.56 20.02 -17.30
N ASN A 127 -35.12 21.17 -17.67
CA ASN A 127 -35.90 22.09 -16.83
C ASN A 127 -37.03 21.38 -16.09
#